data_AF-A0A3C1KY00-F1
#
_entry.id   AF-A0A3C1KY00-F1
#
_cell.length_a   1.000
_cell.length_b   1.000
_cell.length_c   1.000
_cell.angle_alpha   90.00
_cell.angle_beta   90.00
_cell.angle_gamma   90.00
#
_symmetry.space_group_name_H-M   'P 1'
#
loop_
_entity.id
_entity.type
_entity.pdbx_description
1 polymer ?
#
loop_
_entity_poly.entity_id
_entity_poly.type
_entity_poly.pdbx_seq_one_letter_code
_entity_poly.pdbx_strand_id
1 'polypeptide(L)' 'TNVISITDGQIYLESDLFNKGIRPAINVGLSVSRVGGAAQVKAMKGVAGPLRLSLAAYRELEAFSQFASDLDPAT' A
#
# COMPACT_ATOMS: atom_id res chain seq x y z
N THR A 1 -5.98 17.36 7.77
CA THR A 1 -5.90 17.64 6.32
C THR A 1 -4.92 18.75 5.96
N ASN A 2 -4.86 19.87 6.70
CA ASN A 2 -3.99 21.02 6.38
C ASN A 2 -2.49 20.70 6.24
N VAL A 3 -1.95 19.79 7.06
CA VAL A 3 -0.52 19.40 6.98
C VAL A 3 -0.25 18.52 5.76
N ILE A 4 -1.23 17.69 5.37
CA ILE A 4 -1.10 16.79 4.20
C ILE A 4 -1.03 17.62 2.91
N SER A 5 -1.78 18.73 2.82
CA SER A 5 -1.71 19.63 1.65
C SER A 5 -0.39 20.39 1.52
N ILE A 6 0.39 20.51 2.60
CA ILE A 6 1.67 21.24 2.60
C ILE A 6 2.84 20.30 2.25
N THR A 7 2.75 19.04 2.67
CA THR A 7 3.86 18.06 2.59
C THR A 7 3.94 17.35 1.24
N ASP A 8 5.15 17.13 0.73
CA ASP A 8 5.40 16.47 -0.57
C ASP A 8 5.11 14.97 -0.59
N GLY A 9 4.44 14.47 0.43
CA GLY A 9 4.13 13.07 0.60
C GLY A 9 3.87 12.76 2.06
N GLN A 10 3.29 11.59 2.28
CA GLN A 10 2.97 11.10 3.60
C GLN A 10 3.31 9.61 3.70
N ILE A 11 3.76 9.22 4.87
CA ILE A 11 3.87 7.81 5.28
C ILE A 11 2.76 7.59 6.29
N TYR A 12 1.75 6.83 5.90
CA TYR A 12 0.59 6.52 6.73
C TYR A 12 0.82 5.20 7.46
N LEU A 13 0.74 5.24 8.79
CA LEU A 13 0.90 4.07 9.65
C LEU A 13 -0.47 3.65 10.20
N GLU A 14 -0.80 2.36 10.07
CA GLU A 14 -2.07 1.82 10.54
C GLU A 14 -1.88 0.84 11.69
N SER A 15 -2.69 1.01 12.73
CA SER A 15 -2.71 0.12 13.89
C SER A 15 -3.09 -1.31 13.50
N ASP A 16 -4.01 -1.49 12.54
CA ASP A 16 -4.44 -2.83 12.09
C ASP A 16 -3.30 -3.61 11.44
N LEU A 17 -2.47 -2.94 10.63
CA LEU A 17 -1.28 -3.55 10.04
C LEU A 17 -0.24 -3.91 11.12
N PHE A 18 -0.06 -3.03 12.11
CA PHE A 18 0.84 -3.28 13.22
C PHE A 18 0.41 -4.48 14.06
N ASN A 19 -0.90 -4.60 14.32
CA ASN A 19 -1.51 -5.70 15.08
C ASN A 19 -1.49 -7.02 14.30
N LYS A 20 -1.54 -6.98 12.96
CA LYS A 20 -1.30 -8.12 12.06
C LYS A 20 0.17 -8.52 11.94
N GLY A 21 1.09 -7.83 12.64
CA GLY A 21 2.51 -8.16 12.66
C GLY A 21 3.35 -7.49 11.57
N ILE A 22 2.76 -6.67 10.69
CA ILE A 22 3.49 -5.95 9.64
C ILE A 22 4.23 -4.76 10.28
N ARG A 23 5.56 -4.82 10.28
CA ARG A 23 6.43 -3.81 10.89
C ARG A 23 7.59 -3.48 9.93
N PRO A 24 7.76 -2.21 9.51
CA PRO A 24 6.95 -1.03 9.85
C PRO A 24 5.54 -1.08 9.22
N ALA A 25 4.53 -0.60 9.95
CA ALA A 25 3.12 -0.73 9.63
C ALA A 25 2.62 0.26 8.56
N ILE A 26 3.32 0.33 7.43
CA ILE A 26 3.09 1.32 6.37
C ILE A 26 1.91 0.88 5.48
N ASN A 27 0.90 1.73 5.36
CA ASN A 27 -0.13 1.57 4.34
C ASN A 27 0.37 2.13 3.01
N VAL A 28 0.77 1.26 2.08
CA VAL A 28 1.31 1.62 0.76
C VAL A 28 0.28 2.29 -0.15
N GLY A 29 -1.02 2.04 0.04
CA GLY A 29 -2.09 2.65 -0.74
C GLY A 29 -2.28 4.13 -0.40
N LEU A 30 -2.36 4.45 0.89
CA LEU A 30 -2.56 5.81 1.39
C LEU A 30 -1.25 6.63 1.47
N SER A 31 -0.11 5.96 1.61
CA SER A 31 1.20 6.61 1.60
C SER A 31 1.59 7.02 0.18
N VAL A 32 2.04 8.26 0.02
CA VAL A 32 2.37 8.85 -1.28
C VAL A 32 3.67 9.64 -1.16
N SER A 33 4.44 9.69 -2.25
CA SER A 33 5.50 10.68 -2.45
C SER A 33 5.24 11.39 -3.77
N ARG A 34 5.09 12.72 -3.74
CA ARG A 34 4.90 13.58 -4.91
C ARG A 34 6.16 13.68 -5.78
N VAL A 35 7.34 13.46 -5.19
CA VAL A 35 8.63 13.40 -5.92
C VAL A 35 8.76 12.09 -6.70
N GLY A 36 8.20 10.99 -6.16
CA GLY A 36 8.13 9.71 -6.84
C GLY A 36 9.51 9.12 -7.21
N GLY A 37 9.58 8.47 -8.36
CA GLY A 37 10.78 7.78 -8.83
C GLY A 37 11.97 8.69 -9.19
N ALA A 38 11.80 10.02 -9.17
CA ALA A 38 12.91 10.96 -9.35
C ALA A 38 13.88 10.95 -8.15
N ALA A 39 13.39 10.59 -6.96
CA ALA A 39 14.21 10.45 -5.76
C ALA A 39 14.96 9.10 -5.68
N GLN A 40 14.79 8.21 -6.66
CA GLN A 40 15.35 6.85 -6.63
C GLN A 40 16.58 6.71 -7.52
N VAL A 41 17.54 5.90 -7.07
CA VAL A 41 18.65 5.44 -7.90
C VAL A 41 18.15 4.51 -9.02
N LYS A 42 18.84 4.48 -10.17
CA LYS A 42 18.43 3.69 -11.36
C LYS A 42 18.14 2.22 -11.04
N ALA A 43 18.97 1.59 -10.21
CA ALA A 43 18.78 0.20 -9.80
C ALA A 43 17.47 0.00 -9.03
N MET A 44 17.14 0.90 -8.09
CA MET A 44 15.91 0.83 -7.32
C MET A 44 14.68 1.03 -8.22
N LYS A 45 14.74 1.96 -9.17
CA LYS A 45 13.65 2.20 -10.11
C LYS A 45 13.33 0.96 -10.98
N GLY A 46 14.36 0.19 -11.35
CA GLY A 46 14.20 -1.04 -12.12
C GLY A 46 13.49 -2.17 -11.36
N VAL A 47 13.68 -2.26 -10.04
CA VAL A 47 13.11 -3.33 -9.20
C VAL A 47 11.79 -2.92 -8.55
N ALA A 48 11.70 -1.67 -8.06
CA ALA A 48 10.57 -1.19 -7.26
C ALA A 48 9.42 -0.59 -8.07
N GLY A 49 9.60 -0.33 -9.38
CA GLY A 49 8.58 0.24 -10.27
C GLY A 49 7.22 -0.49 -10.24
N PRO A 50 7.16 -1.81 -10.43
CA PRO A 50 5.90 -2.57 -10.39
C PRO A 50 5.43 -2.92 -8.97
N LEU A 51 6.28 -2.71 -7.95
CA LEU A 51 6.04 -3.18 -6.58
C LEU A 51 4.83 -2.48 -5.94
N ARG A 52 4.64 -1.19 -6.21
CA ARG A 52 3.48 -0.44 -5.70
C ARG A 52 2.16 -0.94 -6.29
N LEU A 53 2.12 -1.16 -7.61
CA LEU A 53 0.94 -1.63 -8.32
C LEU A 53 0.56 -3.04 -7.89
N SER A 54 1.54 -3.94 -7.77
CA SER A 54 1.30 -5.31 -7.30
C SER A 54 0.82 -5.36 -5.85
N LEU A 55 1.36 -4.53 -4.94
CA LEU A 55 0.87 -4.45 -3.56
C LEU A 55 -0.54 -3.84 -3.45
N ALA A 56 -0.88 -2.88 -4.31
CA ALA A 56 -2.24 -2.34 -4.36
C ALA A 56 -3.24 -3.41 -4.81
N ALA A 57 -2.95 -4.11 -5.91
CA ALA A 57 -3.77 -5.21 -6.41
C ALA A 57 -3.88 -6.36 -5.40
N TYR A 58 -2.79 -6.70 -4.70
CA TYR A 58 -2.81 -7.70 -3.64
C TYR A 58 -3.77 -7.32 -2.51
N ARG A 59 -3.77 -6.05 -2.07
CA ARG A 59 -4.67 -5.60 -1.00
C ARG A 59 -6.14 -5.57 -1.43
N GLU A 60 -6.42 -5.19 -2.67
CA GLU A 60 -7.76 -5.29 -3.24
C GLU A 60 -8.23 -6.75 -3.27
N LEU A 61 -7.36 -7.68 -3.68
CA LEU A 61 -7.66 -9.10 -3.69
C LEU A 61 -7.77 -9.69 -2.27
N GLU A 62 -6.95 -9.28 -1.31
CA GLU A 62 -7.04 -9.70 0.08
C GLU A 62 -8.40 -9.31 0.67
N ALA A 63 -8.83 -8.07 0.45
CA ALA A 63 -10.15 -7.60 0.85
C ALA A 63 -11.26 -8.42 0.18
N PHE A 64 -11.16 -8.67 -1.14
CA PHE A 64 -12.14 -9.49 -1.85
C PHE A 64 -12.17 -10.95 -1.36
N SER A 65 -11.01 -11.54 -1.06
CA SER A 65 -10.89 -12.92 -0.59
C SER A 65 -11.51 -13.15 0.78
N GLN A 66 -11.53 -12.12 1.65
CA GLN A 66 -12.24 -12.16 2.93
C GLN A 66 -13.76 -12.19 2.75
N PHE A 67 -14.29 -11.62 1.66
CA PHE A 67 -15.71 -11.71 1.32
C PHE A 67 -16.04 -12.98 0.53
N ALA A 68 -15.09 -13.52 -0.24
CA ALA A 68 -15.27 -14.75 -1.00
C ALA A 68 -15.35 -16.01 -0.11
N SER A 69 -14.78 -15.98 1.11
CA SER A 69 -14.98 -17.05 2.09
C SER A 69 -16.41 -17.12 2.66
N ASP A 70 -17.20 -16.04 2.52
CA ASP A 70 -18.61 -15.97 2.94
C ASP A 70 -19.60 -16.23 1.79
N LEU A 71 -19.14 -16.44 0.54
CA LEU A 71 -19.98 -16.92 -0.56
C LEU A 71 -19.73 -18.41 -0.81
N ASP A 72 -20.68 -19.23 -0.40
CA ASP A 72 -20.65 -20.69 -0.48
C ASP A 72 -20.35 -21.25 -1.88
N PRO A 73 -19.75 -22.47 -1.97
CA PRO A 73 -19.59 -23.28 -3.18
C PRO A 73 -20.91 -23.91 -3.69
N ALA A 74 -22.04 -23.26 -3.43
CA ALA A 74 -23.38 -23.75 -3.75
C ALA A 74 -24.22 -22.64 -4.42
N THR A 75 -23.78 -22.12 -5.56
CA THR A 75 -24.67 -21.69 -6.65
C THR A 75 -23.95 -21.74 -7.98
#